data_AF-A0A924Q7H5-F1
#
_entry.id   AF-A0A924Q7H5-F1
#
_cell.length_a   1.000
_cell.length_b   1.000
_cell.length_c   1.000
_cell.angle_alpha   90.00
_cell.angle_beta   90.00
_cell.angle_gamma   90.00
#
_symmetry.space_group_name_H-M   'P 1'
#
loop_
_entity.id
_entity.type
_entity.pdbx_description
1 polymer ?
#
loop_
_entity_poly.entity_id
_entity_poly.type
_entity_poly.pdbx_seq_one_letter_code
_entity_poly.pdbx_strand_id
1 'polypeptide(L)'
;MKPSAPSPILSALLALTLAATALMTLSSVASAQSVSNGRSLYITPQVSGQLSCGNAQCHSSDPTFNQNRIQNGANNPAAIDAATKGGVSTMAFLSGRLSLTQLADLAAYIANPAATNSAPIATLSSTTLGFGSINIGATSPVQSITLTNTGAATLQLSAITLSNAEFARSSTGCTPSTALAPATSCSVFLTFTPTT
;
A
#
# COMPACT_ATOMS: atom_id res chain seq x y z
N MET A 1 10.95 84.82 12.37
CA MET A 1 10.88 84.01 11.14
C MET A 1 12.14 83.15 11.09
N LYS A 2 12.00 81.83 11.28
CA LYS A 2 13.11 80.92 11.60
C LYS A 2 13.85 80.48 10.31
N PRO A 3 15.19 80.58 10.23
CA PRO A 3 15.99 80.22 9.06
C PRO A 3 16.37 78.72 9.02
N SER A 4 16.68 78.25 7.81
CA SER A 4 17.17 76.91 7.45
C SER A 4 18.66 76.68 7.79
N ALA A 5 19.04 75.45 8.14
CA ALA A 5 20.33 74.77 7.88
C ALA A 5 20.21 73.23 8.19
N PRO A 6 21.17 72.34 7.85
CA PRO A 6 20.97 71.28 6.82
C PRO A 6 21.37 69.83 7.24
N SER A 7 21.29 68.90 6.25
CA SER A 7 22.04 67.62 6.08
C SER A 7 21.36 66.30 6.51
N PRO A 8 21.79 65.12 6.00
CA PRO A 8 22.38 64.76 4.69
C PRO A 8 21.74 63.47 4.09
N ILE A 9 21.65 63.32 2.77
CA ILE A 9 21.59 61.97 2.18
C ILE A 9 22.57 61.89 1.02
N LEU A 10 23.65 61.19 1.31
CA LEU A 10 24.75 60.85 0.41
C LEU A 10 24.31 59.71 -0.52
N SER A 11 24.59 59.89 -1.80
CA SER A 11 24.62 58.94 -2.91
C SER A 11 24.88 57.47 -2.56
N ALA A 12 24.18 56.55 -3.23
CA ALA A 12 24.83 55.55 -4.10
C ALA A 12 23.80 54.77 -4.93
N LEU A 13 23.96 54.88 -6.25
CA LEU A 13 23.35 54.08 -7.28
C LEU A 13 23.92 52.64 -7.26
N LEU A 14 23.07 51.68 -7.65
CA LEU A 14 23.43 50.44 -8.39
C LEU A 14 23.97 49.22 -7.60
N ALA A 15 23.11 48.20 -7.42
CA ALA A 15 23.40 46.81 -7.82
C ALA A 15 22.18 45.90 -7.57
N LEU A 16 21.56 45.48 -8.67
CA LEU A 16 20.60 44.39 -8.75
C LEU A 16 21.37 43.07 -8.64
N THR A 17 21.29 42.35 -7.52
CA THR A 17 21.72 40.94 -7.44
C THR A 17 20.73 40.10 -6.65
N LEU A 18 20.07 39.23 -7.41
CA LEU A 18 19.29 38.04 -7.07
C LEU A 18 19.70 37.37 -5.74
N ALA A 19 18.79 37.32 -4.77
CA ALA A 19 18.86 36.36 -3.66
C ALA A 19 17.55 35.56 -3.59
N ALA A 20 17.27 34.81 -4.66
CA ALA A 20 16.34 33.69 -4.59
C ALA A 20 17.14 32.48 -4.09
N THR A 21 17.29 32.39 -2.76
CA THR A 21 17.83 31.17 -2.14
C THR A 21 16.91 30.01 -2.49
N ALA A 22 17.46 29.06 -3.24
CA ALA A 22 16.80 27.84 -3.66
C ALA A 22 16.14 27.15 -2.47
N LEU A 23 14.81 27.14 -2.45
CA LEU A 23 14.06 26.12 -1.73
C LEU A 23 14.34 24.83 -2.50
N MET A 24 15.42 24.13 -2.14
CA MET A 24 15.58 22.72 -2.51
C MET A 24 14.35 22.02 -1.93
N THR A 25 13.35 21.82 -2.77
CA THR A 25 12.33 20.82 -2.52
C THR A 25 13.10 19.53 -2.29
N LEU A 26 13.21 19.09 -1.03
CA LEU A 26 13.41 17.68 -0.75
C LEU A 26 12.15 16.99 -1.26
N SER A 27 12.06 16.82 -2.57
CA SER A 27 11.40 15.68 -3.16
C SER A 27 12.25 14.49 -2.72
N SER A 28 12.11 14.10 -1.45
CA SER A 28 12.27 12.70 -1.13
C SER A 28 11.32 12.02 -2.10
N VAL A 29 11.88 11.45 -3.16
CA VAL A 29 11.30 10.29 -3.80
C VAL A 29 11.14 9.29 -2.67
N ALA A 30 10.02 9.40 -1.96
CA ALA A 30 9.55 8.34 -1.10
C ALA A 30 9.28 7.21 -2.08
N SER A 31 10.30 6.41 -2.37
CA SER A 31 10.11 5.13 -3.03
C SER A 31 9.13 4.42 -2.11
N ALA A 32 7.89 4.26 -2.57
CA ALA A 32 6.86 3.60 -1.79
C ALA A 32 7.42 2.22 -1.41
N GLN A 33 7.59 2.00 -0.11
CA GLN A 33 8.18 0.76 0.40
C GLN A 33 7.24 -0.38 -0.01
N SER A 34 7.77 -1.38 -0.69
CA SER A 34 7.03 -2.54 -1.16
C SER A 34 7.25 -3.71 -0.22
N VAL A 35 6.23 -4.01 0.59
CA VAL A 35 6.24 -5.14 1.54
C VAL A 35 6.43 -6.48 0.80
N SER A 36 5.88 -6.64 -0.40
CA SER A 36 6.05 -7.85 -1.22
C SER A 36 7.47 -8.01 -1.77
N ASN A 37 8.09 -6.91 -2.22
CA ASN A 37 9.51 -6.92 -2.59
C ASN A 37 10.38 -7.23 -1.37
N GLY A 38 10.07 -6.62 -0.22
CA GLY A 38 10.74 -6.87 1.05
C GLY A 38 10.71 -8.34 1.45
N ARG A 39 9.56 -9.00 1.30
CA ARG A 39 9.44 -10.45 1.51
C ARG A 39 10.33 -11.24 0.56
N SER A 40 10.32 -10.90 -0.73
CA SER A 40 11.15 -11.58 -1.73
C SER A 40 12.63 -11.48 -1.38
N LEU A 41 13.10 -10.29 -1.01
CA LEU A 41 14.46 -10.06 -0.54
C LEU A 41 14.78 -10.85 0.74
N TYR A 42 13.83 -10.89 1.69
CA TYR A 42 14.02 -11.54 2.97
C TYR A 42 14.18 -13.05 2.86
N ILE A 43 13.39 -13.71 2.01
CA ILE A 43 13.43 -15.17 1.87
C ILE A 43 14.45 -15.66 0.84
N THR A 44 14.93 -14.79 -0.05
CA THR A 44 15.86 -15.15 -1.13
C THR A 44 17.30 -14.82 -0.76
N PRO A 45 18.26 -15.74 -0.94
CA PRO A 45 19.68 -15.43 -0.78
C PRO A 45 20.12 -14.31 -1.73
N GLN A 46 20.72 -13.26 -1.18
CA GLN A 46 21.20 -12.12 -1.96
C GLN A 46 22.63 -12.34 -2.50
N VAL A 47 23.28 -13.40 -2.06
CA VAL A 47 24.61 -13.83 -2.52
C VAL A 47 24.54 -15.34 -2.77
N SER A 48 25.02 -15.76 -3.95
CA SER A 48 25.02 -17.18 -4.31
C SER A 48 25.80 -18.01 -3.28
N GLY A 49 25.21 -19.13 -2.84
CA GLY A 49 25.80 -20.02 -1.84
C GLY A 49 25.70 -19.53 -0.39
N GLN A 50 25.05 -18.39 -0.11
CA GLN A 50 24.84 -17.87 1.23
C GLN A 50 23.39 -18.07 1.70
N LEU A 51 23.15 -17.89 3.01
CA LEU A 51 21.81 -17.95 3.59
C LEU A 51 21.03 -16.66 3.31
N SER A 52 19.71 -16.78 3.21
CA SER A 52 18.81 -15.62 3.21
C SER A 52 18.57 -15.10 4.63
N CYS A 53 18.04 -13.88 4.76
CA CYS A 53 17.65 -13.34 6.06
C CYS A 53 16.66 -14.27 6.77
N GLY A 54 15.67 -14.78 6.04
CA GLY A 54 14.63 -15.65 6.54
C GLY A 54 15.01 -17.11 6.77
N ASN A 55 16.30 -17.46 6.71
CA ASN A 55 16.74 -18.79 7.07
C ASN A 55 16.52 -19.06 8.58
N ALA A 56 16.11 -20.28 8.94
CA ALA A 56 15.82 -20.67 10.33
C ALA A 56 17.05 -20.63 11.27
N GLN A 57 18.27 -20.71 10.71
CA GLN A 57 19.52 -20.52 11.45
C GLN A 57 19.82 -19.04 11.75
N CYS A 58 19.08 -18.12 11.11
CA CYS A 58 19.28 -16.68 11.18
C CYS A 58 18.06 -15.97 11.81
N HIS A 59 17.05 -15.61 11.04
CA HIS A 59 15.91 -14.81 11.55
C HIS A 59 14.54 -15.48 11.42
N SER A 60 14.50 -16.76 10.99
CA SER A 60 13.28 -17.50 10.65
C SER A 60 12.53 -16.90 9.47
N SER A 61 11.68 -17.71 8.84
CA SER A 61 10.88 -17.27 7.69
C SER A 61 9.82 -16.23 8.06
N ASP A 62 9.43 -16.17 9.34
CA ASP A 62 8.50 -15.17 9.87
C ASP A 62 9.25 -14.21 10.82
N PRO A 63 9.43 -12.94 10.42
CA PRO A 63 10.14 -11.98 11.26
C PRO A 63 9.39 -11.68 12.57
N THR A 64 8.10 -11.98 12.71
CA THR A 64 7.35 -11.73 13.97
C THR A 64 7.90 -12.51 15.17
N PHE A 65 8.64 -13.61 14.94
CA PHE A 65 9.29 -14.37 16.01
C PHE A 65 10.47 -13.65 16.67
N ASN A 66 10.93 -12.53 16.11
CA ASN A 66 12.04 -11.74 16.66
C ASN A 66 13.34 -12.50 16.89
N GLN A 67 13.57 -13.53 16.06
CA GLN A 67 14.78 -14.30 16.13
C GLN A 67 15.98 -13.40 15.79
N ASN A 68 17.01 -13.45 16.65
CA ASN A 68 18.20 -12.61 16.55
C ASN A 68 17.90 -11.11 16.42
N ARG A 69 16.84 -10.63 17.08
CA ARG A 69 16.46 -9.21 17.16
C ARG A 69 16.11 -8.59 15.80
N ILE A 70 15.53 -9.36 14.88
CA ILE A 70 15.19 -8.88 13.52
C ILE A 70 14.25 -7.66 13.53
N GLN A 71 13.42 -7.48 14.56
CA GLN A 71 12.51 -6.35 14.74
C GLN A 71 13.23 -5.02 14.87
N ASN A 72 14.54 -5.00 15.21
CA ASN A 72 15.32 -3.77 15.20
C ASN A 72 15.37 -3.13 13.80
N GLY A 73 15.14 -3.91 12.74
CA GLY A 73 15.01 -3.43 11.37
C GLY A 73 13.59 -3.00 10.96
N ALA A 74 12.57 -3.23 11.78
CA ALA A 74 11.19 -2.85 11.48
C ALA A 74 11.07 -1.34 11.27
N ASN A 75 10.61 -0.91 10.09
CA ASN A 75 10.53 0.51 9.69
C ASN A 75 11.87 1.28 9.86
N ASN A 76 13.00 0.58 9.93
CA ASN A 76 14.31 1.15 10.19
C ASN A 76 15.36 0.61 9.20
N PRO A 77 15.36 1.10 7.94
CA PRO A 77 16.31 0.66 6.93
C PRO A 77 17.77 0.95 7.31
N ALA A 78 18.03 2.00 8.10
CA ALA A 78 19.38 2.35 8.55
C ALA A 78 19.95 1.30 9.52
N ALA A 79 19.12 0.72 10.39
CA ALA A 79 19.55 -0.39 11.25
C ALA A 79 19.90 -1.65 10.45
N ILE A 80 19.15 -1.94 9.39
CA ILE A 80 19.44 -3.07 8.49
C ILE A 80 20.76 -2.81 7.74
N ASP A 81 20.96 -1.59 7.22
CA ASP A 81 22.20 -1.18 6.56
C ASP A 81 23.42 -1.35 7.48
N ALA A 82 23.33 -0.86 8.72
CA ALA A 82 24.40 -0.98 9.71
C ALA A 82 24.73 -2.44 10.05
N ALA A 83 23.71 -3.30 10.20
CA ALA A 83 23.90 -4.72 10.47
C ALA A 83 24.64 -5.43 9.32
N THR A 84 24.23 -5.16 8.07
CA THR A 84 24.82 -5.80 6.87
C THR A 84 26.23 -5.29 6.53
N LYS A 85 26.59 -4.07 6.94
CA LYS A 85 27.93 -3.47 6.73
C LYS A 85 28.96 -3.84 7.80
N GLY A 86 28.68 -4.83 8.63
CA GLY A 86 29.62 -5.34 9.63
C GLY A 86 29.21 -5.09 11.09
N GLY A 87 28.02 -4.52 11.35
CA GLY A 87 27.44 -4.49 12.69
C GLY A 87 27.12 -5.90 13.23
N VAL A 88 26.92 -6.88 12.34
CA VAL A 88 26.82 -8.30 12.67
C VAL A 88 27.79 -9.08 11.78
N SER A 89 28.82 -9.69 12.37
CA SER A 89 29.91 -10.34 11.63
C SER A 89 29.44 -11.44 10.68
N THR A 90 28.42 -12.21 11.08
CA THR A 90 27.82 -13.27 10.25
C THR A 90 27.01 -12.74 9.06
N MET A 91 26.66 -11.45 9.03
CA MET A 91 25.92 -10.81 7.93
C MET A 91 26.84 -10.04 6.96
N ALA A 92 28.15 -9.98 7.22
CA ALA A 92 29.08 -9.16 6.45
C ALA A 92 29.14 -9.50 4.95
N PHE A 93 28.75 -10.72 4.56
CA PHE A 93 28.62 -11.13 3.15
C PHE A 93 27.59 -10.31 2.37
N LEU A 94 26.65 -9.63 3.05
CA LEU A 94 25.65 -8.74 2.45
C LEU A 94 26.16 -7.32 2.21
N SER A 95 27.39 -6.99 2.63
CA SER A 95 27.96 -5.65 2.48
C SER A 95 27.97 -5.21 1.01
N GLY A 96 27.30 -4.09 0.73
CA GLY A 96 27.17 -3.53 -0.62
C GLY A 96 26.28 -4.32 -1.58
N ARG A 97 25.51 -5.30 -1.10
CA ARG A 97 24.62 -6.13 -1.94
C ARG A 97 23.19 -5.57 -2.06
N LEU A 98 22.76 -4.75 -1.12
CA LEU A 98 21.41 -4.19 -1.05
C LEU A 98 21.44 -2.68 -1.30
N SER A 99 20.53 -2.19 -2.14
CA SER A 99 20.30 -0.76 -2.35
C SER A 99 19.48 -0.15 -1.21
N LEU A 100 19.49 1.17 -1.08
CA LEU A 100 18.67 1.89 -0.09
C LEU A 100 17.18 1.59 -0.24
N THR A 101 16.68 1.42 -1.46
CA THR A 101 15.28 1.03 -1.72
C THR A 101 15.01 -0.40 -1.24
N GLN A 102 15.90 -1.35 -1.52
CA GLN A 102 15.76 -2.73 -1.05
C GLN A 102 15.78 -2.83 0.48
N LEU A 103 16.61 -2.01 1.14
CA LEU A 103 16.63 -1.92 2.60
C LEU A 103 15.32 -1.35 3.17
N ALA A 104 14.72 -0.38 2.50
CA ALA A 104 13.43 0.18 2.88
C ALA A 104 12.27 -0.83 2.69
N ASP A 105 12.30 -1.60 1.60
CA ASP A 105 11.34 -2.69 1.34
C ASP A 105 11.46 -3.79 2.41
N LEU A 106 12.68 -4.21 2.76
CA LEU A 106 12.95 -5.16 3.85
C LEU A 106 12.42 -4.65 5.20
N ALA A 107 12.69 -3.39 5.53
CA ALA A 107 12.22 -2.77 6.77
C ALA A 107 10.68 -2.75 6.87
N ALA A 108 9.99 -2.48 5.76
CA ALA A 108 8.53 -2.52 5.70
C ALA A 108 7.98 -3.94 5.86
N TYR A 109 8.62 -4.94 5.25
CA TYR A 109 8.24 -6.34 5.43
C TYR A 109 8.45 -6.82 6.87
N ILE A 110 9.58 -6.50 7.48
CA ILE A 110 9.86 -6.86 8.88
C ILE A 110 8.83 -6.22 9.83
N ALA A 111 8.39 -4.98 9.54
CA ALA A 111 7.40 -4.29 10.36
C ALA A 111 5.98 -4.87 10.23
N ASN A 112 5.58 -5.31 9.04
CA ASN A 112 4.25 -5.85 8.78
C ASN A 112 4.27 -6.99 7.76
N PRO A 113 4.70 -8.21 8.14
CA PRO A 113 4.80 -9.32 7.21
C PRO A 113 3.43 -9.80 6.70
N ALA A 114 2.35 -9.55 7.45
CA ALA A 114 0.99 -9.85 7.03
C ALA A 114 0.54 -9.03 5.80
N ALA A 115 1.11 -7.84 5.58
CA ALA A 115 0.83 -7.03 4.39
C ALA A 115 1.38 -7.64 3.08
N THR A 116 2.16 -8.73 3.15
CA THR A 116 2.58 -9.50 1.96
C THR A 116 1.46 -10.32 1.34
N ASN A 117 0.37 -10.54 2.06
CA ASN A 117 -0.85 -11.12 1.53
C ASN A 117 -1.62 -10.05 0.72
N SER A 118 -0.92 -9.37 -0.19
CA SER A 118 -1.44 -8.29 -1.04
C SER A 118 -2.34 -8.83 -2.16
N ALA A 119 -3.04 -9.93 -1.93
CA ALA A 119 -4.13 -10.34 -2.80
C ALA A 119 -5.40 -9.60 -2.34
N PRO A 120 -6.23 -9.09 -3.27
CA PRO A 120 -7.59 -8.77 -2.92
C PRO A 120 -8.33 -10.07 -2.57
N ILE A 121 -9.21 -10.02 -1.57
CA ILE A 121 -10.07 -11.15 -1.21
C ILE A 121 -11.51 -10.65 -1.27
N ALA A 122 -12.28 -11.20 -2.20
CA ALA A 122 -13.70 -10.91 -2.34
C ALA A 122 -14.50 -11.78 -1.35
N THR A 123 -15.21 -11.13 -0.42
CA THR A 123 -16.09 -11.82 0.53
C THR A 123 -17.52 -11.31 0.38
N LEU A 124 -18.46 -12.22 0.16
CA LEU A 124 -19.89 -11.91 0.08
C LEU A 124 -20.55 -12.07 1.46
N SER A 125 -21.53 -11.23 1.78
CA SER A 125 -22.30 -11.33 3.03
C SER A 125 -23.21 -12.56 3.10
N SER A 126 -23.51 -13.17 1.95
CA SER A 126 -24.28 -14.41 1.82
C SER A 126 -23.88 -15.11 0.51
N THR A 127 -24.20 -16.39 0.34
CA THR A 127 -24.15 -17.07 -0.97
C THR A 127 -25.55 -17.36 -1.51
N THR A 128 -26.59 -17.03 -0.75
CA THR A 128 -28.00 -17.25 -1.08
C THR A 128 -28.82 -15.99 -0.80
N LEU A 129 -29.80 -15.74 -1.67
CA LEU A 129 -30.78 -14.68 -1.49
C LEU A 129 -32.18 -15.27 -1.67
N GLY A 130 -33.05 -15.08 -0.69
CA GLY A 130 -34.46 -15.42 -0.79
C GLY A 130 -35.24 -14.25 -1.34
N PHE A 131 -36.04 -14.48 -2.39
CA PHE A 131 -36.95 -13.48 -2.96
C PHE A 131 -38.40 -13.63 -2.48
N GLY A 132 -38.70 -14.70 -1.74
CA GLY A 132 -40.06 -15.02 -1.28
C GLY A 132 -40.95 -15.57 -2.41
N SER A 133 -42.26 -15.60 -2.16
CA SER A 133 -43.26 -16.02 -3.15
C SER A 133 -43.61 -14.85 -4.08
N ILE A 134 -43.29 -14.99 -5.36
CA ILE A 134 -43.52 -13.99 -6.40
C ILE A 134 -44.44 -14.58 -7.46
N ASN A 135 -45.50 -13.86 -7.83
CA ASN A 135 -46.39 -14.26 -8.92
C ASN A 135 -45.64 -14.24 -10.26
N ILE A 136 -45.97 -15.17 -11.15
CA ILE A 136 -45.43 -15.18 -12.52
C ILE A 136 -45.69 -13.84 -13.20
N GLY A 137 -44.65 -13.26 -13.80
CA GLY A 137 -44.67 -11.96 -14.45
C GLY A 137 -44.56 -10.75 -13.51
N ALA A 138 -44.54 -10.93 -12.19
CA ALA A 138 -44.33 -9.86 -11.23
C ALA A 138 -42.86 -9.74 -10.82
N THR A 139 -42.37 -8.52 -10.61
CA THR A 139 -41.00 -8.28 -10.12
C THR A 139 -40.96 -8.26 -8.60
N SER A 140 -39.98 -8.95 -8.01
CA SER A 140 -39.75 -8.96 -6.57
C SER A 140 -39.35 -7.59 -6.01
N PRO A 141 -39.49 -7.37 -4.69
CA PRO A 141 -38.69 -6.37 -3.99
C PRO A 141 -37.19 -6.57 -4.25
N VAL A 142 -36.42 -5.48 -4.13
CA VAL A 142 -34.96 -5.52 -4.29
C VAL A 142 -34.33 -6.26 -3.11
N GLN A 143 -33.51 -7.26 -3.43
CA GLN A 143 -32.63 -7.92 -2.47
C GLN A 143 -31.18 -7.45 -2.67
N SER A 144 -30.40 -7.45 -1.61
CA SER A 144 -29.01 -6.99 -1.65
C SER A 144 -28.05 -7.98 -1.03
N ILE A 145 -26.85 -8.04 -1.58
CA ILE A 145 -25.69 -8.76 -1.05
C ILE A 145 -24.50 -7.81 -1.01
N THR A 146 -23.77 -7.81 0.10
CA THR A 146 -22.61 -6.94 0.27
C THR A 146 -21.37 -7.69 -0.16
N LEU A 147 -20.58 -7.07 -1.04
CA LEU A 147 -19.23 -7.50 -1.39
C LEU A 147 -18.23 -6.65 -0.60
N THR A 148 -17.40 -7.30 0.19
CA THR A 148 -16.33 -6.67 0.96
C THR A 148 -14.98 -7.15 0.46
N ASN A 149 -14.03 -6.23 0.32
CA ASN A 149 -12.62 -6.58 0.15
C ASN A 149 -11.99 -6.83 1.53
N THR A 150 -11.81 -8.11 1.88
CA THR A 150 -11.16 -8.54 3.13
C THR A 150 -9.66 -8.78 2.96
N GLY A 151 -9.13 -8.58 1.74
CA GLY A 151 -7.71 -8.69 1.42
C GLY A 151 -6.93 -7.41 1.68
N ALA A 152 -5.62 -7.46 1.44
CA ALA A 152 -4.70 -6.34 1.70
C ALA A 152 -4.36 -5.51 0.45
N ALA A 153 -4.86 -5.88 -0.73
CA ALA A 153 -4.76 -5.08 -1.95
C ALA A 153 -6.14 -4.70 -2.50
N THR A 154 -6.18 -3.67 -3.35
CA THR A 154 -7.41 -3.21 -4.00
C THR A 154 -8.04 -4.32 -4.85
N LEU A 155 -9.31 -4.62 -4.58
CA LEU A 155 -10.12 -5.51 -5.40
C LEU A 155 -10.69 -4.72 -6.58
N GLN A 156 -10.27 -5.09 -7.80
CA GLN A 156 -10.80 -4.53 -9.04
C GLN A 156 -11.90 -5.44 -9.60
N LEU A 157 -13.13 -4.92 -9.64
CA LEU A 157 -14.28 -5.67 -10.12
C LEU A 157 -14.38 -5.58 -11.65
N SER A 158 -14.07 -6.66 -12.35
CA SER A 158 -14.11 -6.70 -13.82
C SER A 158 -15.50 -6.93 -14.38
N ALA A 159 -16.29 -7.80 -13.76
CA ALA A 159 -17.63 -8.17 -14.23
C ALA A 159 -18.53 -8.63 -13.08
N ILE A 160 -19.84 -8.49 -13.29
CA ILE A 160 -20.89 -9.13 -12.51
C ILE A 160 -21.87 -9.75 -13.51
N THR A 161 -21.96 -11.07 -13.55
CA THR A 161 -22.74 -11.81 -14.55
C THR A 161 -23.96 -12.45 -13.91
N LEU A 162 -25.10 -12.40 -14.61
CA LEU A 162 -26.30 -13.16 -14.29
C LEU A 162 -26.47 -14.24 -15.35
N SER A 163 -26.68 -15.49 -14.93
CA SER A 163 -26.85 -16.62 -15.83
C SER A 163 -28.30 -16.87 -16.26
N ASN A 164 -29.26 -16.38 -15.47
CA ASN A 164 -30.70 -16.50 -15.75
C ASN A 164 -31.28 -15.09 -15.98
N ALA A 165 -32.03 -14.94 -17.07
CA ALA A 165 -32.68 -13.70 -17.50
C ALA A 165 -33.81 -13.24 -16.58
N GLU A 166 -34.34 -14.12 -15.72
CA GLU A 166 -35.33 -13.78 -14.70
C GLU A 166 -34.73 -12.91 -13.58
N PHE A 167 -33.39 -12.82 -13.48
CA PHE A 167 -32.73 -11.91 -12.55
C PHE A 167 -32.30 -10.64 -13.28
N ALA A 168 -32.50 -9.50 -12.61
CA ALA A 168 -31.97 -8.22 -13.03
C ALA A 168 -31.11 -7.60 -11.93
N ARG A 169 -30.03 -6.92 -12.31
CA ARG A 169 -29.14 -6.20 -11.40
C ARG A 169 -29.34 -4.69 -11.57
N SER A 170 -29.32 -3.96 -10.45
CA SER A 170 -29.28 -2.49 -10.49
C SER A 170 -27.97 -1.99 -11.13
N SER A 171 -28.04 -0.84 -11.80
CA SER A 171 -26.85 -0.09 -12.23
C SER A 171 -26.17 0.66 -11.08
N THR A 172 -26.81 0.74 -9.91
CA THR A 172 -26.26 1.35 -8.68
C THR A 172 -25.55 0.32 -7.80
N GLY A 173 -24.64 0.79 -6.94
CA GLY A 173 -23.84 -0.08 -6.06
C GLY A 173 -22.57 -0.59 -6.75
N CYS A 174 -22.25 -1.88 -6.58
CA CYS A 174 -21.12 -2.48 -7.28
C CYS A 174 -21.39 -2.53 -8.79
N THR A 175 -20.57 -1.86 -9.59
CA THR A 175 -20.55 -1.94 -11.05
C THR A 175 -19.28 -2.64 -11.54
N PRO A 176 -19.26 -3.16 -12.77
CA PRO A 176 -18.00 -3.34 -13.50
C PRO A 176 -17.20 -2.04 -13.41
N SER A 177 -15.90 -2.13 -13.12
CA SER A 177 -14.98 -1.03 -12.76
C SER A 177 -15.00 -0.54 -11.31
N THR A 178 -15.79 -1.15 -10.41
CA THR A 178 -15.70 -0.80 -8.98
C THR A 178 -14.34 -1.22 -8.41
N ALA A 179 -13.64 -0.28 -7.78
CA ALA A 179 -12.40 -0.52 -7.07
C ALA A 179 -12.67 -0.47 -5.56
N LEU A 180 -12.50 -1.58 -4.85
CA LEU A 180 -12.62 -1.63 -3.40
C LEU A 180 -11.23 -1.66 -2.75
N ALA A 181 -10.87 -0.58 -2.05
CA ALA A 181 -9.71 -0.59 -1.17
C ALA A 181 -9.85 -1.64 -0.05
N PRO A 182 -8.75 -2.04 0.63
CA PRO A 182 -8.84 -2.93 1.79
C PRO A 182 -9.88 -2.47 2.81
N ALA A 183 -10.64 -3.42 3.36
CA ALA A 183 -11.71 -3.20 4.34
C ALA A 183 -12.90 -2.33 3.86
N THR A 184 -12.98 -2.03 2.56
CA THR A 184 -14.15 -1.34 1.98
C THR A 184 -15.11 -2.32 1.32
N SER A 185 -16.35 -1.88 1.10
CA SER A 185 -17.42 -2.69 0.56
C SER A 185 -18.32 -1.93 -0.42
N CYS A 186 -19.06 -2.69 -1.22
CA CYS A 186 -20.17 -2.19 -2.03
C CYS A 186 -21.33 -3.22 -2.01
N SER A 187 -22.54 -2.76 -2.31
CA SER A 187 -23.71 -3.64 -2.39
C SER A 187 -24.05 -3.97 -3.84
N VAL A 188 -24.36 -5.23 -4.11
CA VAL A 188 -25.00 -5.69 -5.35
C VAL A 188 -26.50 -5.80 -5.08
N PHE A 189 -27.31 -5.13 -5.90
CA PHE A 189 -28.76 -5.12 -5.78
C PHE A 189 -29.38 -5.95 -6.92
N LEU A 190 -30.30 -6.84 -6.56
CA LEU A 190 -30.91 -7.81 -7.46
C LEU A 190 -32.43 -7.82 -7.31
N THR A 191 -33.13 -8.02 -8.41
CA THR A 191 -34.56 -8.35 -8.46
C THR A 191 -34.77 -9.64 -9.24
N PHE A 192 -35.89 -10.30 -9.00
CA PHE A 192 -36.31 -11.53 -9.68
C PHE A 192 -37.71 -11.37 -10.28
N THR A 193 -37.89 -11.80 -11.52
CA THR A 193 -39.16 -11.79 -12.26
C THR A 193 -39.38 -13.18 -12.88
N PRO A 194 -40.11 -14.09 -12.21
CA PRO A 194 -40.34 -15.44 -12.72
C PRO A 194 -41.21 -15.43 -13.98
N THR A 195 -40.87 -16.29 -14.93
CA THR A 195 -41.52 -16.39 -16.24
C THR A 195 -42.34 -17.67 -16.44
N THR A 196 -42.09 -18.70 -15.62
CA THR A 196 -42.81 -19.99 -15.64
C THR A 196 -42.91 -20.62 -14.26
#